data_AF-A0A352PXM7-F1
#
_entry.id   AF-A0A352PXM7-F1
#
_cell.length_a   1.000
_cell.length_b   1.000
_cell.length_c   1.000
_cell.angle_alpha   90.00
_cell.angle_beta   90.00
_cell.angle_gamma   90.00
#
_symmetry.space_group_name_H-M   'P 1'
#
loop_
_entity.id
_entity.type
_entity.pdbx_description
1 polymer ?
#
loop_
_entity_poly.entity_id
_entity_poly.type
_entity_poly.pdbx_seq_one_letter_code
_entity_poly.pdbx_strand_id
1 'polypeptide(L)' 'MEKWGWRLGMLILAGVPSIVGSGILWDIFEKWTPIIVWEVVLLFLLSLLLLKGDRAGSRHGV' A
#
# COMPACT_ATOMS: atom_id res chain seq x y z
N MET A 1 4.78 -16.90 15.23
CA MET A 1 5.63 -16.33 14.15
C MET A 1 4.84 -15.99 12.87
N GLU A 2 3.60 -16.46 12.68
CA GLU A 2 2.78 -16.17 11.48
C GLU A 2 2.50 -14.69 11.19
N LYS A 3 2.31 -13.85 12.21
CA LYS A 3 1.95 -12.43 12.03
C LYS A 3 3.02 -11.60 11.31
N TRP A 4 4.29 -12.04 11.31
CA TRP A 4 5.40 -11.32 10.68
C TRP A 4 5.37 -11.42 9.15
N GLY A 5 5.00 -12.57 8.58
CA GLY A 5 4.90 -12.74 7.14
C GLY A 5 3.82 -11.84 6.52
N TRP A 6 2.66 -11.75 7.18
CA TRP A 6 1.58 -10.84 6.77
C TRP A 6 1.99 -9.36 6.84
N ARG A 7 2.66 -8.96 7.93
CA ARG A 7 3.15 -7.58 8.10
C ARG A 7 4.21 -7.21 7.08
N LEU A 8 5.16 -8.10 6.79
CA LEU A 8 6.18 -7.89 5.77
C LEU A 8 5.58 -7.83 4.36
N GLY A 9 4.61 -8.70 4.06
CA GLY A 9 3.88 -8.66 2.79
C GLY A 9 3.18 -7.32 2.57
N MET A 10 2.54 -6.76 3.60
CA MET A 10 1.91 -5.43 3.52
C MET A 10 2.93 -4.30 3.34
N LEU A 11 4.09 -4.40 4.00
CA LEU A 11 5.18 -3.43 3.84
C LEU A 11 5.72 -3.41 2.41
N ILE A 12 5.85 -4.57 1.77
CA ILE A 12 6.29 -4.67 0.37
C ILE A 12 5.19 -4.14 -0.57
N LEU A 13 3.94 -4.52 -0.35
CA LEU A 13 2.78 -4.08 -1.14
C LEU A 13 2.56 -2.56 -1.09
N ALA A 14 2.90 -1.89 0.02
CA ALA A 14 2.78 -0.44 0.15
C ALA A 14 4.07 0.28 -0.28
N GLY A 15 5.22 -0.23 0.14
CA GLY A 15 6.51 0.44 -0.03
C GLY A 15 7.00 0.42 -1.48
N VAL A 16 6.88 -0.70 -2.19
CA VAL A 16 7.35 -0.78 -3.58
C VAL A 16 6.56 0.17 -4.50
N PRO A 17 5.21 0.20 -4.46
CA PRO A 17 4.45 1.12 -5.30
C PRO A 17 4.60 2.59 -4.89
N SER A 18 4.85 2.88 -3.61
CA SER A 18 5.15 4.26 -3.16
C SER A 18 6.47 4.74 -3.77
N ILE A 19 7.54 3.94 -3.72
CA ILE A 19 8.85 4.35 -4.25
C ILE A 19 8.84 4.37 -5.79
N VAL A 20 8.44 3.26 -6.41
CA VAL A 20 8.51 3.11 -7.88
C VAL A 20 7.45 3.95 -8.56
N GLY A 21 6.22 3.96 -8.04
CA GLY A 21 5.13 4.74 -8.62
C GLY A 21 5.37 6.24 -8.53
N SER A 22 5.88 6.73 -7.40
CA SER A 22 6.25 8.15 -7.25
C SER A 22 7.42 8.53 -8.17
N GLY A 23 8.40 7.64 -8.37
CA GLY A 23 9.50 7.87 -9.31
C GLY A 23 9.04 8.00 -10.77
N ILE A 24 8.12 7.14 -11.22
CA ILE A 24 7.53 7.22 -12.56
C ILE A 24 6.73 8.53 -12.74
N LEU A 25 5.96 8.93 -11.72
CA LEU A 25 5.19 10.17 -11.79
C LEU A 25 6.06 11.42 -11.79
N TRP A 26 7.20 11.38 -11.10
CA TRP A 26 8.20 12.45 -11.19
C TRP A 26 8.76 12.57 -12.61
N ASP A 27 9.17 11.45 -13.21
CA ASP A 27 9.79 11.41 -14.54
C ASP A 27 8.85 11.95 -15.64
N ILE A 28 7.54 11.73 -15.51
CA ILE A 28 6.56 12.15 -16.51
C ILE A 28 6.11 13.61 -16.33
N PHE A 29 5.86 14.02 -15.09
CA PHE A 29 5.18 15.30 -14.82
C PHE A 29 6.10 16.38 -14.24
N GLU A 30 7.29 16.00 -13.73
CA GLU A 30 8.27 16.87 -13.08
C GLU A 30 7.65 17.79 -12.00
N LYS A 31 6.56 17.34 -11.39
CA LYS A 31 5.75 18.10 -10.44
C LYS A 31 5.48 17.26 -9.21
N TRP A 32 5.46 17.93 -8.06
CA TRP A 32 5.14 17.30 -6.78
C TRP A 32 3.66 16.96 -6.62
N THR A 33 2.77 17.67 -7.31
CA THR A 33 1.31 17.46 -7.23
C THR A 33 0.89 16.01 -7.56
N PRO A 34 1.28 15.41 -8.72
CA PRO A 34 0.91 14.03 -9.04
C PRO A 34 1.49 13.01 -8.06
N ILE A 35 2.68 13.24 -7.51
CA ILE A 35 3.28 12.37 -6.47
C ILE A 35 2.40 12.38 -5.22
N ILE A 36 2.00 13.57 -4.75
CA ILE A 36 1.16 13.70 -3.56
C ILE A 36 -0.19 13.03 -3.79
N VAL A 37 -0.81 13.22 -4.97
CA VAL A 37 -2.08 12.56 -5.30
C VAL A 37 -1.91 11.04 -5.30
N TRP A 38 -0.82 10.53 -5.87
CA TRP A 38 -0.52 9.10 -5.90
C TRP A 38 -0.34 8.48 -4.51
N GLU A 39 0.42 9.13 -3.63
CA GLU A 39 0.60 8.71 -2.25
C GLU A 39 -0.74 8.66 -1.49
N VAL A 40 -1.61 9.67 -1.68
CA VAL A 40 -2.95 9.68 -1.07
C VAL A 40 -3.80 8.51 -1.57
N VAL A 41 -3.78 8.23 -2.87
CA VAL A 41 -4.49 7.07 -3.44
C VAL A 41 -3.95 5.76 -2.88
N LEU A 42 -2.63 5.61 -2.77
CA LEU A 42 -1.97 4.42 -2.22
C LEU A 42 -2.35 4.18 -0.76
N LEU A 43 -2.33 5.22 0.07
CA LEU A 43 -2.75 5.14 1.48
C LEU A 43 -4.23 4.74 1.60
N PHE A 44 -5.08 5.25 0.71
CA PHE A 44 -6.49 4.87 0.68
C PHE A 44 -6.67 3.40 0.27
N LEU A 45 -5.96 2.94 -0.75
CA LEU A 45 -5.96 1.54 -1.19
C LEU A 45 -5.44 0.60 -0.10
N LEU A 46 -4.37 0.98 0.59
CA LEU A 46 -3.84 0.22 1.72
C LEU A 46 -4.85 0.15 2.87
N SER A 47 -5.54 1.25 3.17
CA SER A 47 -6.59 1.28 4.20
C SER A 47 -7.76 0.35 3.84
N LEU A 48 -8.20 0.35 2.57
CA LEU A 48 -9.23 -0.57 2.07
C LEU A 48 -8.77 -2.02 2.12
N LEU A 49 -7.51 -2.28 1.75
CA LEU A 49 -6.92 -3.61 1.77
C LEU A 49 -6.82 -4.14 3.19
N LEU A 50 -6.42 -3.30 4.15
CA LEU A 50 -6.41 -3.62 5.58
C LEU A 50 -7.80 -3.94 6.09
N LEU A 51 -8.81 -3.13 5.77
CA LEU A 51 -10.20 -3.37 6.16
C LEU A 51 -10.74 -4.69 5.59
N LYS A 52 -10.38 -5.02 4.35
CA LYS A 52 -10.75 -6.30 3.72
C LYS A 52 -9.97 -7.48 4.33
N GLY A 53 -8.68 -7.30 4.59
CA GLY A 53 -7.81 -8.29 5.22
C GLY A 53 -8.26 -8.65 6.64
N ASP A 54 -8.71 -7.66 7.42
CA ASP A 54 -9.24 -7.88 8.77
C ASP A 54 -10.50 -8.76 8.78
N ARG A 55 -11.41 -8.56 7.81
CA ARG A 55 -12.58 -9.42 7.61
C ARG A 55 -12.22 -10.83 7.15
N ALA A 56 -11.14 -10.99 6.38
CA ALA A 56 -10.66 -12.30 5.94
C ALA A 56 -9.93 -13.06 7.06
N GLY A 57 -9.21 -12.35 7.94
CA GLY A 57 -8.57 -12.91 9.13
C GLY A 57 -9.58 -13.38 10.18
N SER A 58 -10.67 -12.64 10.39
CA SER A 58 -11.75 -13.03 11.32
C SER A 58 -12.53 -14.29 10.90
N ARG A 59 -12.45 -14.72 9.63
CA ARG A 59 -13.07 -15.96 9.13
C ARG A 59 -12.17 -17.20 9.25
N HIS A 60 -10.89 -17.03 9.57
CA HIS A 60 -9.94 -18.12 9.83
C HIS A 60 -9.52 -18.19 11.32
N GLY A 61 -10.32 -17.59 12.22
CA GLY A 61 -10.15 -17.77 13.66
C GLY A 61 -10.75 -19.09 14.12
N VAL A 62 -9.93 -20.14 14.15
CA VAL A 62 -10.04 -21.23 15.12
C VAL A 62 -9.28 -20.81 16.38
#